data_AF-A0A3A8PQ83-F1
#
_entry.id   AF-A0A3A8PQ83-F1
#
_cell.length_a   1.000
_cell.length_b   1.000
_cell.length_c   1.000
_cell.angle_alpha   90.00
_cell.angle_beta   90.00
_cell.angle_gamma   90.00
#
_symmetry.space_group_name_H-M   'P 1'
#
loop_
_entity.id
_entity.type
_entity.pdbx_description
1 polymer ?
#
loop_
_entity_poly.entity_id
_entity_poly.type
_entity_poly.pdbx_seq_one_letter_code
_entity_poly.pdbx_strand_id
1 'polypeptide(L)'
;MRRQGWVSLGAGLVCALWGFFAADAAVPVPKTVGKKVYVHLMPWFETRATSGNGAWGIHWTMDNQNPDVVDGSGRRQIASYYYPLIGPYGSGDRDVIEYQLLLMKYSGVDGVLIDWPGTLNAWDYPKNRANTEAVIAQTAAVGLDFAVVYEDHNAKLAYDAGFITDKLAAGRNDMAYLRDRYFNQSNYIRVNSAPLLLVFGPQTFQSAGDWTNVFSPLSQKPTFLTLWYESGEAGANAKGEFAWIYPDFTTGLTHFYNNQPSPLKFGSVYPGFRSFYAAGGWGGPTWEIAHNGLNSFNQTLDLAKNAGSINHLQLNTWNDYGEGTMIEPTREFGYGFLTSLQQKLGVPYSQSELELINTLYQQRKQYAGDGNKQAQLNQAASALFNLDVNGARNILNGGGGGSGVSVTNGGFESGLSGWTTWTPNGTAGAAFTETYNGGHASANHLTHWSGAPFETWTYQTVSGLASGSYKVRAWVRKGGTFALSRLQVKTCGSCSPVFTALGTYGDWTLVETPAISVTGGFLEFGFHTQATTGSTANFIHMDDVSLVKL
;
A
#
# COMPACT_ATOMS: atom_id res chain seq x y z
N MET A 1 42.96 -54.00 13.04
CA MET A 1 42.47 -53.53 11.73
C MET A 1 41.71 -52.22 11.94
N ARG A 2 41.83 -51.30 10.99
CA ARG A 2 41.76 -49.83 11.14
C ARG A 2 40.43 -49.26 11.66
N ARG A 3 40.52 -48.31 12.61
CA ARG A 3 39.50 -47.26 12.83
C ARG A 3 39.94 -46.00 12.07
N GLN A 4 39.12 -45.55 11.13
CA GLN A 4 39.09 -44.20 10.56
C GLN A 4 37.63 -43.73 10.77
N GLY A 5 37.33 -42.60 11.41
CA GLY A 5 37.71 -41.25 11.02
C GLY A 5 36.55 -40.65 10.23
N TRP A 6 35.52 -40.13 10.91
CA TRP A 6 34.43 -39.39 10.29
C TRP A 6 34.58 -37.91 10.66
N VAL A 7 34.72 -37.08 9.63
CA VAL A 7 34.83 -35.62 9.68
C VAL A 7 33.42 -35.04 9.82
N SER A 8 33.18 -34.27 10.88
CA SER A 8 31.98 -33.42 11.00
C SER A 8 32.23 -32.08 10.30
N LEU A 9 31.53 -31.84 9.20
CA LEU A 9 31.39 -30.49 8.62
C LEU A 9 30.25 -29.79 9.34
N GLY A 10 30.58 -28.83 10.21
CA GLY A 10 29.63 -27.93 10.84
C GLY A 10 29.15 -26.88 9.83
N ALA A 11 27.86 -26.89 9.50
CA ALA A 11 27.20 -25.76 8.87
C ALA A 11 26.88 -24.73 9.97
N GLY A 12 27.64 -23.63 9.98
CA GLY A 12 27.36 -22.48 10.82
C GLY A 12 26.09 -21.78 10.34
N LEU A 13 25.00 -21.96 11.08
CA LEU A 13 23.78 -21.18 10.92
C LEU A 13 24.04 -19.78 11.50
N VAL A 14 24.21 -18.77 10.65
CA VAL A 14 24.19 -17.37 11.09
C VAL A 14 22.73 -16.99 11.32
N CYS A 15 22.23 -17.27 12.52
CA CYS A 15 21.02 -16.62 13.03
C CYS A 15 21.37 -15.15 13.27
N ALA A 16 20.91 -14.27 12.40
CA ALA A 16 20.85 -12.84 12.70
C ALA A 16 19.87 -12.65 13.86
N LEU A 17 20.42 -12.46 15.06
CA LEU A 17 19.69 -12.03 16.25
C LEU A 17 19.21 -10.59 16.04
N TRP A 18 17.93 -10.43 15.73
CA TRP A 18 17.25 -9.15 15.86
C TRP A 18 16.71 -9.05 17.29
N GLY A 19 17.14 -8.03 18.02
CA GLY A 19 16.59 -7.72 19.33
C GLY A 19 15.10 -7.45 19.20
N PHE A 20 14.29 -8.30 19.80
CA PHE A 20 12.88 -8.01 20.06
C PHE A 20 12.82 -6.86 21.05
N PHE A 21 12.62 -5.64 20.55
CA PHE A 21 11.97 -4.62 21.37
C PHE A 21 10.60 -5.19 21.74
N ALA A 22 10.23 -5.13 23.02
CA ALA A 22 8.87 -5.43 23.45
C ALA A 22 7.94 -4.57 22.59
N ALA A 23 7.15 -5.20 21.72
CA ALA A 23 6.23 -4.50 20.86
C ALA A 23 5.21 -3.80 21.76
N ASP A 24 5.25 -2.47 21.80
CA ASP A 24 4.07 -1.70 22.16
C ASP A 24 2.89 -2.23 21.34
N ALA A 25 1.71 -2.32 21.95
CA ALA A 25 0.52 -2.83 21.29
C ALA A 25 0.30 -2.07 19.96
N ALA A 26 0.17 -2.81 18.86
CA ALA A 26 0.05 -2.20 17.54
C ALA A 26 -1.10 -1.19 17.49
N VAL A 27 -0.83 0.00 16.95
CA VAL A 27 -1.78 1.12 16.98
C VAL A 27 -2.79 0.98 15.84
N PRO A 28 -4.09 0.76 16.11
CA PRO A 28 -5.09 0.68 15.05
C PRO A 28 -5.32 2.05 14.41
N VAL A 29 -5.66 2.07 13.11
CA VAL A 29 -6.03 3.32 12.44
C VAL A 29 -7.41 3.79 12.91
N PRO A 30 -7.53 5.03 13.40
CA PRO A 30 -8.82 5.56 13.80
C PRO A 30 -9.73 5.76 12.58
N LYS A 31 -11.00 5.40 12.73
CA LYS A 31 -12.07 5.61 11.75
C LYS A 31 -13.38 5.91 12.46
N THR A 32 -14.27 6.65 11.81
CA THR A 32 -15.58 7.03 12.38
C THR A 32 -16.64 5.95 12.19
N VAL A 33 -16.43 5.02 11.24
CA VAL A 33 -17.32 3.90 10.99
C VAL A 33 -16.94 2.72 11.89
N GLY A 34 -17.86 2.30 12.77
CA GLY A 34 -17.66 1.21 13.73
C GLY A 34 -17.74 -0.22 13.15
N LYS A 35 -17.93 -0.37 11.83
CA LYS A 35 -17.96 -1.68 11.16
C LYS A 35 -16.55 -2.22 10.94
N LYS A 36 -16.41 -3.54 10.99
CA LYS A 36 -15.15 -4.21 10.64
C LYS A 36 -14.97 -4.23 9.13
N VAL A 37 -13.76 -3.95 8.67
CA VAL A 37 -13.39 -3.88 7.25
C VAL A 37 -12.21 -4.81 7.03
N TYR A 38 -12.43 -5.86 6.25
CA TYR A 38 -11.39 -6.79 5.87
C TYR A 38 -11.19 -6.74 4.36
N VAL A 39 -9.98 -7.04 3.90
CA VAL A 39 -9.67 -7.10 2.48
C VAL A 39 -9.28 -8.52 2.08
N HIS A 40 -9.83 -8.99 0.96
CA HIS A 40 -9.52 -10.30 0.42
C HIS A 40 -8.23 -10.23 -0.43
N LEU A 41 -7.20 -11.02 -0.11
CA LEU A 41 -5.87 -10.94 -0.74
C LEU A 41 -5.48 -12.26 -1.42
N MET A 42 -4.96 -12.14 -2.65
CA MET A 42 -4.39 -13.22 -3.44
C MET A 42 -2.87 -13.33 -3.22
N PRO A 43 -2.35 -14.48 -2.73
CA PRO A 43 -0.93 -14.66 -2.48
C PRO A 43 -0.18 -15.37 -3.63
N TRP A 44 -0.66 -15.28 -4.87
CA TRP A 44 -0.25 -16.18 -5.97
C TRP A 44 0.56 -15.56 -7.12
N PHE A 45 1.03 -14.32 -6.95
CA PHE A 45 1.80 -13.63 -7.99
C PHE A 45 3.30 -13.92 -7.84
N GLU A 46 4.00 -14.17 -8.95
CA GLU A 46 5.45 -14.45 -8.92
C GLU A 46 6.22 -13.79 -10.06
N THR A 47 7.33 -13.14 -9.71
CA THR A 47 8.37 -12.78 -10.68
C THR A 47 9.32 -13.95 -10.89
N ARG A 48 10.18 -13.84 -11.92
CA ARG A 48 11.32 -14.76 -12.11
C ARG A 48 12.20 -14.91 -10.86
N ALA A 49 12.38 -13.84 -10.09
CA ALA A 49 13.24 -13.85 -8.91
C ALA A 49 12.58 -14.53 -7.71
N THR A 50 11.25 -14.54 -7.64
CA THR A 50 10.51 -14.98 -6.46
C THR A 50 9.90 -16.38 -6.62
N SER A 51 9.68 -16.84 -7.86
CA SER A 51 9.08 -18.14 -8.18
C SER A 51 9.92 -19.35 -7.76
N GLY A 52 11.22 -19.18 -7.56
CA GLY A 52 12.17 -20.25 -7.23
C GLY A 52 12.55 -21.15 -8.40
N ASN A 53 11.82 -21.11 -9.51
CA ASN A 53 12.14 -21.85 -10.75
C ASN A 53 12.64 -20.94 -11.89
N GLY A 54 12.74 -19.63 -11.66
CA GLY A 54 13.24 -18.66 -12.64
C GLY A 54 12.22 -18.25 -13.71
N ALA A 55 10.98 -18.74 -13.65
CA ALA A 55 9.89 -18.38 -14.55
C ALA A 55 8.96 -17.34 -13.91
N TRP A 56 8.18 -16.64 -14.74
CA TRP A 56 7.05 -15.83 -14.28
C TRP A 56 5.93 -16.74 -13.75
N GLY A 57 5.25 -16.33 -12.69
CA GLY A 57 4.12 -17.06 -12.13
C GLY A 57 2.93 -17.08 -13.06
N ILE A 58 2.15 -18.16 -13.00
CA ILE A 58 1.05 -18.40 -13.93
C ILE A 58 -0.04 -17.32 -13.84
N HIS A 59 -0.20 -16.68 -12.69
CA HIS A 59 -1.17 -15.59 -12.50
C HIS A 59 -0.74 -14.25 -13.16
N TRP A 60 0.52 -14.11 -13.59
CA TRP A 60 0.94 -13.01 -14.48
C TRP A 60 0.93 -13.38 -15.97
N THR A 61 0.96 -14.68 -16.30
CA THR A 61 1.09 -15.13 -17.69
C THR A 61 -0.23 -15.62 -18.29
N MET A 62 -1.08 -16.25 -17.48
CA MET A 62 -2.07 -17.22 -17.94
C MET A 62 -1.44 -18.12 -19.03
N ASP A 63 -2.15 -18.45 -20.11
CA ASP A 63 -1.60 -19.32 -21.15
C ASP A 63 -0.74 -18.58 -22.19
N ASN A 64 -0.93 -17.26 -22.36
CA ASN A 64 -0.45 -16.56 -23.55
C ASN A 64 0.19 -15.19 -23.33
N GLN A 65 0.35 -14.72 -22.07
CA GLN A 65 1.07 -13.48 -21.77
C GLN A 65 2.53 -13.75 -21.42
N ASN A 66 3.42 -12.85 -21.87
CA ASN A 66 4.85 -12.95 -21.62
C ASN A 66 5.38 -11.65 -20.97
N PRO A 67 5.53 -11.61 -19.63
CA PRO A 67 5.95 -10.39 -18.94
C PRO A 67 7.39 -9.93 -19.25
N ASP A 68 8.17 -10.69 -20.01
CA ASP A 68 9.46 -10.22 -20.53
C ASP A 68 9.31 -9.29 -21.73
N VAL A 69 8.15 -9.28 -22.39
CA VAL A 69 7.79 -8.28 -23.40
C VAL A 69 7.40 -7.00 -22.68
N VAL A 70 8.13 -5.92 -22.96
CA VAL A 70 7.91 -4.59 -22.38
C VAL A 70 7.61 -3.60 -23.50
N ASP A 71 6.52 -2.85 -23.37
CA ASP A 71 6.16 -1.81 -24.32
C ASP A 71 6.96 -0.51 -24.11
N GLY A 72 6.80 0.47 -25.01
CA GLY A 72 7.50 1.76 -24.93
C GLY A 72 7.16 2.61 -23.70
N SER A 73 6.11 2.26 -22.93
CA SER A 73 5.71 2.92 -21.68
C SER A 73 6.24 2.19 -20.42
N GLY A 74 7.05 1.15 -20.61
CA GLY A 74 7.54 0.30 -19.54
C GLY A 74 6.50 -0.68 -18.98
N ARG A 75 5.36 -0.90 -19.67
CA ARG A 75 4.39 -1.92 -19.26
C ARG A 75 4.83 -3.28 -19.75
N ARG A 76 4.86 -4.25 -18.84
CA ARG A 76 5.03 -5.67 -19.17
C ARG A 76 3.74 -6.25 -19.71
N GLN A 77 3.84 -7.18 -20.66
CA GLN A 77 2.69 -7.95 -21.14
C GLN A 77 2.26 -8.96 -20.05
N ILE A 78 1.24 -8.60 -19.27
CA ILE A 78 0.71 -9.40 -18.16
C ILE A 78 -0.76 -9.78 -18.38
N ALA A 79 -1.21 -10.82 -17.69
CA ALA A 79 -2.58 -11.32 -17.72
C ALA A 79 -3.57 -10.46 -16.91
N SER A 80 -3.65 -9.18 -17.24
CA SER A 80 -4.61 -8.24 -16.66
C SER A 80 -4.87 -7.06 -17.60
N TYR A 81 -6.09 -6.50 -17.52
CA TYR A 81 -6.40 -5.21 -18.13
C TYR A 81 -5.95 -4.01 -17.28
N TYR A 82 -5.51 -4.23 -16.05
CA TYR A 82 -5.16 -3.19 -15.09
C TYR A 82 -3.73 -3.38 -14.62
N TYR A 83 -2.93 -2.32 -14.65
CA TYR A 83 -1.50 -2.41 -14.42
C TYR A 83 -1.15 -1.97 -12.99
N PRO A 84 -0.60 -2.85 -12.13
CA PRO A 84 -0.20 -2.47 -10.77
C PRO A 84 0.70 -1.24 -10.77
N LEU A 85 0.46 -0.28 -9.86
CA LEU A 85 1.22 0.97 -9.81
C LEU A 85 2.72 0.73 -9.61
N ILE A 86 3.06 -0.28 -8.80
CA ILE A 86 4.44 -0.71 -8.54
C ILE A 86 4.99 -1.74 -9.54
N GLY A 87 4.22 -2.05 -10.61
CA GLY A 87 4.53 -3.11 -11.58
C GLY A 87 4.24 -4.53 -11.06
N PRO A 88 4.34 -5.55 -11.94
CA PRO A 88 4.13 -6.94 -11.51
C PRO A 88 5.21 -7.38 -10.53
N TYR A 89 4.77 -8.04 -9.47
CA TYR A 89 5.57 -8.34 -8.29
C TYR A 89 5.45 -9.81 -7.88
N GLY A 90 6.23 -10.23 -6.88
CA GLY A 90 6.09 -11.51 -6.21
C GLY A 90 5.35 -11.35 -4.88
N SER A 91 4.32 -12.15 -4.62
CA SER A 91 3.48 -12.06 -3.41
C SER A 91 4.26 -12.32 -2.12
N GLY A 92 5.40 -13.03 -2.20
CA GLY A 92 6.31 -13.25 -1.07
C GLY A 92 7.41 -12.20 -0.90
N ASP A 93 7.47 -11.15 -1.75
CA ASP A 93 8.48 -10.09 -1.62
C ASP A 93 8.19 -9.24 -0.37
N ARG A 94 9.18 -9.16 0.53
CA ARG A 94 9.05 -8.48 1.82
C ARG A 94 8.62 -7.02 1.68
N ASP A 95 9.19 -6.29 0.73
CA ASP A 95 8.93 -4.85 0.59
C ASP A 95 7.56 -4.61 -0.06
N VAL A 96 7.11 -5.53 -0.92
CA VAL A 96 5.75 -5.51 -1.48
C VAL A 96 4.72 -5.73 -0.37
N ILE A 97 4.95 -6.72 0.50
CA ILE A 97 4.08 -6.97 1.66
C ILE A 97 4.06 -5.74 2.59
N GLU A 98 5.23 -5.14 2.90
CA GLU A 98 5.34 -3.92 3.72
C GLU A 98 4.50 -2.79 3.10
N TYR A 99 4.64 -2.55 1.79
CA TYR A 99 3.86 -1.57 1.03
C TYR A 99 2.36 -1.84 1.11
N GLN A 100 1.92 -3.06 0.78
CA GLN A 100 0.50 -3.41 0.73
C GLN A 100 -0.18 -3.32 2.09
N LEU A 101 0.43 -3.87 3.14
CA LEU A 101 -0.14 -3.84 4.49
C LEU A 101 -0.21 -2.40 5.04
N LEU A 102 0.78 -1.56 4.75
CA LEU A 102 0.73 -0.14 5.11
C LEU A 102 -0.40 0.60 4.39
N LEU A 103 -0.58 0.37 3.09
CA LEU A 103 -1.69 0.97 2.36
C LEU A 103 -3.06 0.52 2.91
N MET A 104 -3.22 -0.77 3.23
CA MET A 104 -4.43 -1.30 3.87
C MET A 104 -4.70 -0.59 5.20
N LYS A 105 -3.67 -0.53 6.07
CA LYS A 105 -3.73 0.15 7.38
C LYS A 105 -4.22 1.59 7.21
N TYR A 106 -3.52 2.39 6.42
CA TYR A 106 -3.82 3.82 6.21
C TYR A 106 -5.12 4.08 5.44
N SER A 107 -5.75 3.03 4.91
CA SER A 107 -7.08 3.10 4.29
C SER A 107 -8.21 2.68 5.23
N GLY A 108 -7.90 2.26 6.47
CA GLY A 108 -8.90 1.89 7.48
C GLY A 108 -9.33 0.41 7.48
N VAL A 109 -8.54 -0.45 6.83
CA VAL A 109 -8.69 -1.92 6.89
C VAL A 109 -8.26 -2.42 8.27
N ASP A 110 -9.05 -3.30 8.88
CA ASP A 110 -8.75 -3.91 10.18
C ASP A 110 -7.97 -5.23 10.04
N GLY A 111 -8.11 -5.92 8.91
CA GLY A 111 -7.43 -7.18 8.70
C GLY A 111 -7.52 -7.74 7.29
N VAL A 112 -6.77 -8.81 7.05
CA VAL A 112 -6.62 -9.45 5.74
C VAL A 112 -7.27 -10.83 5.75
N LEU A 113 -8.11 -11.10 4.75
CA LEU A 113 -8.65 -12.43 4.46
C LEU A 113 -7.81 -13.01 3.31
N ILE A 114 -6.86 -13.87 3.65
CA ILE A 114 -5.87 -14.36 2.69
C ILE A 114 -6.43 -15.62 2.01
N ASP A 115 -6.50 -15.59 0.67
CA ASP A 115 -6.80 -16.79 -0.11
C ASP A 115 -5.78 -17.89 0.20
N TRP A 116 -6.25 -19.07 0.61
CA TRP A 116 -5.39 -20.10 1.17
C TRP A 116 -5.56 -21.44 0.47
N PRO A 117 -4.50 -21.95 -0.18
CA PRO A 117 -4.60 -23.06 -1.11
C PRO A 117 -4.64 -24.45 -0.46
N GLY A 118 -4.46 -24.54 0.87
CA GLY A 118 -4.28 -25.81 1.57
C GLY A 118 -2.80 -26.24 1.70
N THR A 119 -2.60 -27.44 2.26
CA THR A 119 -1.28 -28.03 2.56
C THR A 119 -0.73 -28.92 1.46
N LEU A 120 -1.52 -29.17 0.43
CA LEU A 120 -1.16 -30.06 -0.67
C LEU A 120 0.10 -29.61 -1.41
N ASN A 121 0.83 -30.59 -1.94
CA ASN A 121 2.04 -30.39 -2.74
C ASN A 121 1.72 -30.64 -4.22
N ALA A 122 0.86 -29.78 -4.78
CA ALA A 122 0.49 -29.78 -6.19
C ALA A 122 0.74 -28.38 -6.78
N TRP A 123 1.23 -28.34 -8.02
CA TRP A 123 1.47 -27.11 -8.80
C TRP A 123 2.15 -25.98 -7.99
N ASP A 124 1.53 -24.80 -7.94
CA ASP A 124 1.99 -23.62 -7.22
C ASP A 124 1.43 -23.50 -5.79
N TYR A 125 0.60 -24.44 -5.33
CA TYR A 125 0.00 -24.41 -3.99
C TYR A 125 1.03 -24.30 -2.86
N PRO A 126 2.19 -25.00 -2.88
CA PRO A 126 3.23 -24.80 -1.87
C PRO A 126 3.77 -23.38 -1.83
N LYS A 127 3.88 -22.73 -3.01
CA LYS A 127 4.38 -21.37 -3.11
C LYS A 127 3.34 -20.36 -2.62
N ASN A 128 2.07 -20.53 -2.99
CA ASN A 128 0.96 -19.70 -2.54
C ASN A 128 0.79 -19.80 -1.00
N ARG A 129 0.99 -21.01 -0.43
CA ARG A 129 1.06 -21.21 1.03
C ARG A 129 2.27 -20.49 1.64
N ALA A 130 3.46 -20.59 1.05
CA ALA A 130 4.64 -19.89 1.55
C ALA A 130 4.48 -18.36 1.51
N ASN A 131 3.82 -17.82 0.49
CA ASN A 131 3.51 -16.40 0.39
C ASN A 131 2.47 -15.96 1.42
N THR A 132 1.45 -16.80 1.68
CA THR A 132 0.50 -16.59 2.79
C THR A 132 1.23 -16.42 4.12
N GLU A 133 2.18 -17.30 4.41
CA GLU A 133 2.98 -17.24 5.63
C GLU A 133 3.87 -15.99 5.70
N ALA A 134 4.42 -15.56 4.55
CA ALA A 134 5.19 -14.33 4.47
C ALA A 134 4.34 -13.08 4.76
N VAL A 135 3.08 -13.05 4.29
CA VAL A 135 2.11 -11.99 4.61
C VAL A 135 1.77 -12.03 6.10
N ILE A 136 1.35 -13.19 6.62
CA ILE A 136 0.99 -13.39 8.03
C ILE A 136 2.09 -12.88 8.96
N ALA A 137 3.36 -13.18 8.65
CA ALA A 137 4.51 -12.80 9.47
C ALA A 137 4.66 -11.28 9.69
N GLN A 138 4.08 -10.43 8.81
CA GLN A 138 4.15 -8.98 8.94
C GLN A 138 2.86 -8.34 9.51
N THR A 139 1.72 -9.02 9.45
CA THR A 139 0.40 -8.47 9.84
C THR A 139 0.39 -7.90 11.26
N ALA A 140 0.90 -8.63 12.25
CA ALA A 140 0.90 -8.22 13.65
C ALA A 140 1.70 -6.92 13.89
N ALA A 141 2.85 -6.76 13.23
CA ALA A 141 3.69 -5.57 13.35
C ALA A 141 3.01 -4.32 12.77
N VAL A 142 2.21 -4.50 11.71
CA VAL A 142 1.43 -3.43 11.09
C VAL A 142 0.13 -3.14 11.87
N GLY A 143 -0.26 -4.01 12.80
CA GLY A 143 -1.51 -3.89 13.55
C GLY A 143 -2.74 -4.30 12.74
N LEU A 144 -2.57 -5.24 11.82
CA LEU A 144 -3.66 -5.86 11.08
C LEU A 144 -3.90 -7.27 11.61
N ASP A 145 -5.18 -7.62 11.74
CA ASP A 145 -5.58 -8.99 12.00
C ASP A 145 -5.57 -9.80 10.69
N PHE A 146 -5.64 -11.13 10.78
CA PHE A 146 -5.79 -11.98 9.60
C PHE A 146 -6.69 -13.19 9.83
N ALA A 147 -7.28 -13.68 8.75
CA ALA A 147 -7.87 -15.02 8.65
C ALA A 147 -7.63 -15.56 7.24
N VAL A 148 -7.95 -16.84 7.04
CA VAL A 148 -7.82 -17.47 5.73
C VAL A 148 -9.19 -17.72 5.07
N VAL A 149 -9.20 -17.66 3.75
CA VAL A 149 -10.28 -18.14 2.89
C VAL A 149 -9.81 -19.44 2.26
N TYR A 150 -10.38 -20.56 2.69
CA TYR A 150 -9.95 -21.89 2.26
C TYR A 150 -10.48 -22.23 0.87
N GLU A 151 -9.57 -22.55 -0.05
CA GLU A 151 -9.87 -23.08 -1.38
C GLU A 151 -10.09 -24.59 -1.34
N ASP A 152 -11.27 -25.04 -0.90
CA ASP A 152 -11.56 -26.48 -0.80
C ASP A 152 -11.56 -27.17 -2.17
N HIS A 153 -11.80 -26.42 -3.26
CA HIS A 153 -11.71 -26.89 -4.64
C HIS A 153 -10.35 -27.49 -4.99
N ASN A 154 -9.26 -26.97 -4.40
CA ASN A 154 -7.90 -27.46 -4.64
C ASN A 154 -7.73 -28.94 -4.27
N ALA A 155 -8.46 -29.42 -3.25
CA ALA A 155 -8.44 -30.84 -2.91
C ALA A 155 -9.07 -31.72 -4.00
N LYS A 156 -10.12 -31.24 -4.67
CA LYS A 156 -10.71 -31.93 -5.83
C LYS A 156 -9.77 -31.90 -7.03
N LEU A 157 -9.19 -30.75 -7.36
CA LEU A 157 -8.24 -30.64 -8.47
C LEU A 157 -7.04 -31.57 -8.29
N ALA A 158 -6.45 -31.58 -7.09
CA ALA A 158 -5.32 -32.46 -6.77
C ALA A 158 -5.71 -33.96 -6.82
N TYR A 159 -6.92 -34.32 -6.39
CA TYR A 159 -7.43 -35.69 -6.49
C TYR A 159 -7.62 -36.12 -7.95
N ASP A 160 -8.29 -35.29 -8.75
CA ASP A 160 -8.57 -35.59 -10.16
C ASP A 160 -7.26 -35.71 -10.98
N ALA A 161 -6.23 -34.93 -10.61
CA ALA A 161 -4.88 -35.00 -11.20
C ALA A 161 -4.00 -36.13 -10.61
N GLY A 162 -4.49 -36.89 -9.63
CA GLY A 162 -3.79 -38.03 -9.05
C GLY A 162 -2.69 -37.70 -8.03
N PHE A 163 -2.60 -36.47 -7.52
CA PHE A 163 -1.68 -36.09 -6.45
C PHE A 163 -2.07 -36.68 -5.08
N ILE A 164 -3.37 -36.93 -4.89
CA ILE A 164 -3.93 -37.51 -3.67
C ILE A 164 -5.00 -38.54 -4.02
N THR A 165 -5.31 -39.43 -3.08
CA THR A 165 -6.37 -40.46 -3.22
C THR A 165 -7.53 -40.30 -2.23
N ASP A 166 -7.45 -39.34 -1.31
CA ASP A 166 -8.49 -39.10 -0.30
C ASP A 166 -8.62 -37.60 -0.01
N LYS A 167 -9.69 -37.00 -0.54
CA LYS A 167 -10.02 -35.58 -0.35
C LYS A 167 -10.34 -35.24 1.10
N LEU A 168 -11.04 -36.13 1.82
CA LEU A 168 -11.41 -35.89 3.21
C LEU A 168 -10.18 -35.94 4.13
N ALA A 169 -9.23 -36.84 3.86
CA ALA A 169 -7.95 -36.84 4.56
C ALA A 169 -7.16 -35.54 4.31
N ALA A 170 -7.13 -35.04 3.08
CA ALA A 170 -6.51 -33.75 2.77
C ALA A 170 -7.16 -32.60 3.55
N GLY A 171 -8.49 -32.51 3.54
CA GLY A 171 -9.22 -31.49 4.32
C GLY A 171 -8.94 -31.58 5.82
N ARG A 172 -8.88 -32.77 6.41
CA ARG A 172 -8.49 -32.94 7.82
C ARG A 172 -7.05 -32.47 8.08
N ASN A 173 -6.11 -32.76 7.19
CA ASN A 173 -4.73 -32.29 7.31
C ASN A 173 -4.63 -30.77 7.25
N ASP A 174 -5.41 -30.15 6.35
CA ASP A 174 -5.51 -28.70 6.25
C ASP A 174 -6.02 -28.08 7.55
N MET A 175 -7.09 -28.64 8.14
CA MET A 175 -7.62 -28.16 9.41
C MET A 175 -6.63 -28.34 10.57
N ALA A 176 -5.89 -29.45 10.62
CA ALA A 176 -4.83 -29.64 11.60
C ALA A 176 -3.72 -28.58 11.44
N TYR A 177 -3.34 -28.23 10.21
CA TYR A 177 -2.38 -27.17 9.94
C TYR A 177 -2.87 -25.81 10.43
N LEU A 178 -4.11 -25.42 10.11
CA LEU A 178 -4.71 -24.16 10.57
C LEU A 178 -4.76 -24.08 12.10
N ARG A 179 -5.16 -25.17 12.77
CA ARG A 179 -5.16 -25.27 14.24
C ARG A 179 -3.78 -25.01 14.82
N ASP A 180 -2.76 -25.66 14.27
CA ASP A 180 -1.41 -25.65 14.86
C ASP A 180 -0.63 -24.38 14.52
N ARG A 181 -0.90 -23.76 13.36
CA ARG A 181 -0.12 -22.62 12.85
C ARG A 181 -0.82 -21.28 12.96
N TYR A 182 -2.13 -21.21 12.73
CA TYR A 182 -2.83 -19.93 12.53
C TYR A 182 -3.80 -19.61 13.67
N PHE A 183 -4.70 -20.53 14.03
CA PHE A 183 -5.79 -20.24 14.97
C PHE A 183 -5.34 -19.81 16.37
N ASN A 184 -4.09 -20.12 16.74
CA ASN A 184 -3.50 -19.72 18.02
C ASN A 184 -2.78 -18.36 17.99
N GLN A 185 -2.61 -17.75 16.82
CA GLN A 185 -1.99 -16.42 16.73
C GLN A 185 -2.90 -15.36 17.37
N SER A 186 -2.27 -14.38 18.02
CA SER A 186 -2.98 -13.35 18.78
C SER A 186 -3.81 -12.42 17.88
N ASN A 187 -3.32 -12.13 16.68
CA ASN A 187 -4.01 -11.34 15.67
C ASN A 187 -4.78 -12.20 14.64
N TYR A 188 -5.05 -13.47 14.94
CA TYR A 188 -6.01 -14.26 14.15
C TYR A 188 -7.43 -13.76 14.43
N ILE A 189 -8.20 -13.43 13.38
CA ILE A 189 -9.55 -12.88 13.50
C ILE A 189 -10.45 -13.90 14.20
N ARG A 190 -11.12 -13.44 15.26
CA ARG A 190 -12.12 -14.22 15.98
C ARG A 190 -13.47 -13.52 15.91
N VAL A 191 -14.50 -14.26 15.53
CA VAL A 191 -15.88 -13.80 15.50
C VAL A 191 -16.68 -14.74 16.40
N ASN A 192 -17.50 -14.18 17.30
CA ASN A 192 -18.24 -14.95 18.31
C ASN A 192 -17.34 -15.88 19.15
N SER A 193 -16.15 -15.38 19.52
CA SER A 193 -15.13 -16.08 20.34
C SER A 193 -14.51 -17.34 19.71
N ALA A 194 -14.71 -17.57 18.41
CA ALA A 194 -14.11 -18.67 17.65
C ALA A 194 -13.26 -18.17 16.48
N PRO A 195 -12.22 -18.90 16.06
CA PRO A 195 -11.42 -18.52 14.88
C PRO A 195 -12.32 -18.41 13.65
N LEU A 196 -12.17 -17.34 12.88
CA LEU A 196 -12.88 -17.16 11.62
C LEU A 196 -12.27 -18.09 10.56
N LEU A 197 -13.09 -18.83 9.83
CA LEU A 197 -12.68 -19.57 8.63
C LEU A 197 -13.72 -19.30 7.54
N LEU A 198 -13.28 -18.77 6.41
CA LEU A 198 -14.11 -18.71 5.20
C LEU A 198 -13.74 -19.90 4.31
N VAL A 199 -14.69 -20.36 3.50
CA VAL A 199 -14.40 -21.27 2.36
C VAL A 199 -14.84 -20.58 1.08
N PHE A 200 -13.99 -20.58 0.06
CA PHE A 200 -14.39 -20.15 -1.29
C PHE A 200 -15.22 -21.26 -1.96
N GLY A 201 -16.46 -21.40 -1.48
CA GLY A 201 -17.32 -22.53 -1.78
C GLY A 201 -18.39 -22.74 -0.69
N PRO A 202 -18.75 -23.99 -0.35
CA PRO A 202 -18.00 -25.21 -0.67
C PRO A 202 -18.05 -25.61 -2.16
N GLN A 203 -17.01 -26.27 -2.65
CA GLN A 203 -16.96 -26.80 -4.02
C GLN A 203 -16.52 -28.28 -4.05
N THR A 204 -15.81 -28.74 -3.03
CA THR A 204 -15.34 -30.12 -2.89
C THR A 204 -16.13 -30.88 -1.85
N PHE A 205 -16.37 -30.26 -0.69
CA PHE A 205 -17.07 -30.87 0.44
C PHE A 205 -18.51 -30.33 0.49
N GLN A 206 -19.44 -31.00 -0.20
CA GLN A 206 -20.79 -30.46 -0.44
C GLN A 206 -21.87 -31.04 0.49
N SER A 207 -21.47 -31.61 1.63
CA SER A 207 -22.41 -32.11 2.63
C SER A 207 -22.01 -31.76 4.06
N ALA A 208 -23.00 -31.64 4.94
CA ALA A 208 -22.79 -31.41 6.37
C ALA A 208 -21.94 -32.52 7.02
N GLY A 209 -22.05 -33.75 6.51
CA GLY A 209 -21.24 -34.89 6.96
C GLY A 209 -19.76 -34.72 6.60
N ASP A 210 -19.47 -34.25 5.39
CA ASP A 210 -18.10 -33.98 4.93
C ASP A 210 -17.45 -32.89 5.79
N TRP A 211 -18.13 -31.77 6.02
CA TRP A 211 -17.59 -30.70 6.87
C TRP A 211 -17.40 -31.12 8.33
N THR A 212 -18.32 -31.93 8.87
CA THR A 212 -18.15 -32.52 10.21
C THR A 212 -16.89 -33.39 10.25
N ASN A 213 -16.62 -34.15 9.19
CA ASN A 213 -15.43 -34.98 9.06
C ASN A 213 -14.15 -34.14 8.92
N VAL A 214 -14.13 -33.16 8.01
CA VAL A 214 -13.02 -32.24 7.78
C VAL A 214 -12.64 -31.51 9.06
N PHE A 215 -13.63 -31.06 9.85
CA PHE A 215 -13.38 -30.39 11.11
C PHE A 215 -13.05 -31.31 12.29
N SER A 216 -13.07 -32.64 12.14
CA SER A 216 -12.79 -33.58 13.24
C SER A 216 -11.47 -33.33 14.01
N PRO A 217 -10.37 -32.81 13.42
CA PRO A 217 -9.14 -32.52 14.15
C PRO A 217 -9.20 -31.28 15.07
N LEU A 218 -10.26 -30.48 14.96
CA LEU A 218 -10.41 -29.22 15.69
C LEU A 218 -11.16 -29.45 17.01
N SER A 219 -10.55 -29.07 18.13
CA SER A 219 -11.19 -29.07 19.46
C SER A 219 -12.24 -27.96 19.58
N GLN A 220 -11.90 -26.77 19.09
CA GLN A 220 -12.83 -25.65 18.92
C GLN A 220 -13.17 -25.51 17.43
N LYS A 221 -14.46 -25.59 17.09
CA LYS A 221 -14.92 -25.39 15.70
C LYS A 221 -14.86 -23.89 15.34
N PRO A 222 -14.49 -23.53 14.11
CA PRO A 222 -14.40 -22.15 13.70
C PRO A 222 -15.79 -21.52 13.55
N THR A 223 -15.84 -20.19 13.58
CA THR A 223 -16.95 -19.46 12.96
C THR A 223 -16.77 -19.59 11.45
N PHE A 224 -17.44 -20.59 10.89
CA PHE A 224 -17.28 -21.02 9.51
C PHE A 224 -18.28 -20.30 8.59
N LEU A 225 -17.77 -19.59 7.58
CA LEU A 225 -18.61 -18.89 6.60
C LEU A 225 -18.41 -19.50 5.22
N THR A 226 -19.52 -19.85 4.57
CA THR A 226 -19.54 -20.26 3.16
C THR A 226 -19.73 -19.05 2.26
N LEU A 227 -19.51 -19.22 0.95
CA LEU A 227 -20.06 -18.29 -0.02
C LEU A 227 -21.57 -18.15 0.18
N TRP A 228 -22.10 -16.98 -0.17
CA TRP A 228 -23.52 -16.70 -0.09
C TRP A 228 -24.35 -17.76 -0.84
N TYR A 229 -25.47 -18.15 -0.22
CA TYR A 229 -26.36 -19.20 -0.72
C TYR A 229 -25.81 -20.64 -0.68
N GLU A 230 -24.59 -20.86 -0.19
CA GLU A 230 -23.97 -22.21 -0.10
C GLU A 230 -23.99 -22.82 1.31
N SER A 231 -24.57 -22.14 2.31
CA SER A 231 -24.56 -22.63 3.70
C SER A 231 -25.27 -23.98 3.88
N GLY A 232 -26.21 -24.31 2.99
CA GLY A 232 -26.89 -25.60 2.96
C GLY A 232 -25.95 -26.79 2.78
N GLU A 233 -24.87 -26.61 2.01
CA GLU A 233 -23.86 -27.64 1.74
C GLU A 233 -23.02 -27.96 2.99
N ALA A 234 -22.87 -27.01 3.90
CA ALA A 234 -22.17 -27.20 5.18
C ALA A 234 -23.10 -27.54 6.35
N GLY A 235 -24.41 -27.33 6.19
CA GLY A 235 -25.42 -27.56 7.21
C GLY A 235 -25.10 -26.86 8.53
N ALA A 236 -25.23 -27.56 9.66
CA ALA A 236 -25.00 -26.99 10.99
C ALA A 236 -23.56 -26.49 11.25
N ASN A 237 -22.60 -26.85 10.37
CA ASN A 237 -21.23 -26.34 10.47
C ASN A 237 -21.14 -24.87 10.04
N ALA A 238 -21.95 -24.42 9.08
CA ALA A 238 -21.98 -23.02 8.67
C ALA A 238 -22.57 -22.14 9.78
N LYS A 239 -21.84 -21.07 10.10
CA LYS A 239 -22.21 -20.04 11.07
C LYS A 239 -22.57 -18.71 10.41
N GLY A 240 -22.53 -18.66 9.08
CA GLY A 240 -22.91 -17.51 8.29
C GLY A 240 -22.41 -17.64 6.86
N GLU A 241 -22.49 -16.53 6.14
CA GLU A 241 -22.16 -16.45 4.72
C GLU A 241 -21.42 -15.14 4.42
N PHE A 242 -20.60 -15.14 3.36
CA PHE A 242 -20.00 -13.93 2.81
C PHE A 242 -20.39 -13.75 1.33
N ALA A 243 -20.68 -12.51 0.94
CA ALA A 243 -21.02 -12.18 -0.44
C ALA A 243 -19.78 -12.17 -1.34
N TRP A 244 -19.99 -12.46 -2.62
CA TRP A 244 -18.99 -12.31 -3.68
C TRP A 244 -19.59 -11.59 -4.88
N ILE A 245 -18.84 -11.50 -5.97
CA ILE A 245 -19.16 -10.72 -7.16
C ILE A 245 -20.02 -11.55 -8.11
N TYR A 246 -21.24 -11.08 -8.39
CA TYR A 246 -22.18 -11.71 -9.34
C TYR A 246 -22.72 -10.70 -10.35
N PRO A 247 -23.17 -11.15 -11.54
CA PRO A 247 -23.52 -10.28 -12.66
C PRO A 247 -24.68 -9.32 -12.41
N ASP A 248 -25.52 -9.59 -11.41
CA ASP A 248 -26.64 -8.73 -11.02
C ASP A 248 -26.23 -7.59 -10.06
N PHE A 249 -24.92 -7.43 -9.81
CA PHE A 249 -24.29 -6.27 -9.18
C PHE A 249 -24.99 -5.85 -7.86
N THR A 250 -25.43 -4.59 -7.75
CA THR A 250 -26.05 -4.08 -6.52
C THR A 250 -27.42 -4.68 -6.25
N THR A 251 -28.11 -5.25 -7.24
CA THR A 251 -29.36 -5.97 -7.03
C THR A 251 -29.12 -7.23 -6.21
N GLY A 252 -28.12 -8.03 -6.58
CA GLY A 252 -27.73 -9.24 -5.85
C GLY A 252 -27.26 -8.94 -4.43
N LEU A 253 -26.41 -7.92 -4.26
CA LEU A 253 -25.96 -7.48 -2.93
C LEU A 253 -27.12 -7.00 -2.06
N THR A 254 -28.03 -6.21 -2.60
CA THR A 254 -29.20 -5.71 -1.87
C THR A 254 -30.08 -6.87 -1.40
N HIS A 255 -30.31 -7.85 -2.28
CA HIS A 255 -31.06 -9.05 -1.93
C HIS A 255 -30.36 -9.83 -0.81
N PHE A 256 -29.05 -10.06 -0.89
CA PHE A 256 -28.32 -10.75 0.17
C PHE A 256 -28.40 -10.00 1.51
N TYR A 257 -28.25 -8.68 1.51
CA TYR A 257 -28.30 -7.88 2.73
C TYR A 257 -29.68 -7.89 3.39
N ASN A 258 -30.74 -7.85 2.59
CA ASN A 258 -32.10 -7.65 3.09
C ASN A 258 -32.91 -8.94 3.23
N ASN A 259 -32.63 -9.95 2.42
CA ASN A 259 -33.50 -11.12 2.25
C ASN A 259 -32.84 -12.44 2.63
N GLN A 260 -31.51 -12.58 2.54
CA GLN A 260 -30.84 -13.84 2.87
C GLN A 260 -30.89 -14.12 4.38
N PRO A 261 -31.49 -15.24 4.83
CA PRO A 261 -31.64 -15.60 6.23
C PRO A 261 -30.36 -16.28 6.75
N SER A 262 -29.29 -15.50 6.90
CA SER A 262 -28.01 -15.96 7.44
C SER A 262 -27.72 -15.30 8.80
N PRO A 263 -27.31 -16.07 9.83
CA PRO A 263 -27.08 -15.55 11.18
C PRO A 263 -25.88 -14.59 11.28
N LEU A 264 -24.97 -14.65 10.31
CA LEU A 264 -23.83 -13.74 10.18
C LEU A 264 -23.57 -13.50 8.70
N LYS A 265 -23.51 -12.23 8.30
CA LYS A 265 -23.27 -11.83 6.92
C LYS A 265 -22.05 -10.93 6.82
N PHE A 266 -21.13 -11.29 5.94
CA PHE A 266 -20.06 -10.42 5.48
C PHE A 266 -20.50 -9.79 4.17
N GLY A 267 -20.62 -8.46 4.17
CA GLY A 267 -20.98 -7.71 2.97
C GLY A 267 -19.79 -7.57 2.03
N SER A 268 -20.05 -7.48 0.73
CA SER A 268 -19.01 -7.33 -0.30
C SER A 268 -18.95 -5.91 -0.82
N VAL A 269 -17.73 -5.45 -1.09
CA VAL A 269 -17.40 -4.16 -1.71
C VAL A 269 -16.40 -4.44 -2.82
N TYR A 270 -16.74 -4.11 -4.06
CA TYR A 270 -15.90 -4.37 -5.23
C TYR A 270 -15.99 -3.23 -6.24
N PRO A 271 -14.90 -2.97 -6.98
CA PRO A 271 -14.84 -1.83 -7.89
C PRO A 271 -15.45 -2.10 -9.25
N GLY A 272 -15.68 -3.36 -9.60
CA GLY A 272 -16.12 -3.82 -10.92
C GLY A 272 -15.70 -5.27 -11.09
N PHE A 273 -15.90 -5.81 -12.30
CA PHE A 273 -15.47 -7.14 -12.69
C PHE A 273 -15.23 -7.15 -14.19
N ARG A 274 -14.00 -7.42 -14.60
CA ARG A 274 -13.64 -7.55 -16.01
C ARG A 274 -12.48 -8.52 -16.12
N SER A 275 -12.83 -9.79 -16.28
CA SER A 275 -11.84 -10.87 -16.27
C SER A 275 -10.98 -10.86 -17.53
N PHE A 276 -9.69 -11.11 -17.35
CA PHE A 276 -8.74 -11.36 -18.44
C PHE A 276 -8.77 -12.82 -18.89
N TYR A 277 -9.55 -13.70 -18.26
CA TYR A 277 -9.52 -15.15 -18.50
C TYR A 277 -9.61 -15.51 -19.99
N ALA A 278 -10.65 -15.07 -20.69
CA ALA A 278 -10.81 -15.38 -22.12
C ALA A 278 -9.64 -14.84 -22.98
N ALA A 279 -9.15 -13.64 -22.69
CA ALA A 279 -8.00 -13.06 -23.39
C ALA A 279 -6.68 -13.76 -23.04
N GLY A 280 -6.59 -14.32 -21.83
CA GLY A 280 -5.46 -15.07 -21.29
C GLY A 280 -5.44 -16.55 -21.67
N GLY A 281 -6.46 -17.05 -22.38
CA GLY A 281 -6.60 -18.47 -22.76
C GLY A 281 -7.34 -19.34 -21.74
N TRP A 282 -7.77 -18.77 -20.62
CA TRP A 282 -8.47 -19.49 -19.56
C TRP A 282 -9.99 -19.49 -19.74
N GLY A 283 -10.63 -20.55 -19.23
CA GLY A 283 -12.08 -20.60 -19.07
C GLY A 283 -12.51 -19.77 -17.86
N GLY A 284 -13.68 -19.13 -17.94
CA GLY A 284 -14.22 -18.35 -16.84
C GLY A 284 -15.45 -17.53 -17.23
N PRO A 285 -15.96 -16.69 -16.32
CA PRO A 285 -17.10 -15.83 -16.59
C PRO A 285 -16.86 -14.90 -17.79
N THR A 286 -17.88 -14.74 -18.63
CA THR A 286 -17.86 -13.87 -19.83
C THR A 286 -18.65 -12.57 -19.66
N TRP A 287 -19.33 -12.41 -18.53
CA TRP A 287 -20.01 -11.17 -18.16
C TRP A 287 -19.04 -10.19 -17.50
N GLU A 288 -19.41 -8.92 -17.49
CA GLU A 288 -18.62 -7.86 -16.86
C GLU A 288 -19.49 -6.90 -16.05
N ILE A 289 -18.86 -6.25 -15.06
CA ILE A 289 -19.41 -5.12 -14.31
C ILE A 289 -18.43 -3.97 -14.50
N ALA A 290 -18.86 -2.94 -15.21
CA ALA A 290 -17.99 -1.79 -15.49
C ALA A 290 -17.60 -1.06 -14.20
N HIS A 291 -16.32 -0.63 -14.10
CA HIS A 291 -15.83 0.16 -12.97
C HIS A 291 -16.44 1.56 -12.89
N ASN A 292 -16.76 2.15 -14.06
CA ASN A 292 -17.28 3.52 -14.19
C ASN A 292 -16.44 4.54 -13.41
N GLY A 293 -15.12 4.51 -13.62
CA GLY A 293 -14.17 5.22 -12.77
C GLY A 293 -14.16 4.63 -11.37
N LEU A 294 -14.53 5.43 -10.37
CA LEU A 294 -14.65 5.00 -8.97
C LEU A 294 -16.11 4.72 -8.56
N ASN A 295 -17.07 4.89 -9.48
CA ASN A 295 -18.49 4.90 -9.13
C ASN A 295 -19.00 3.55 -8.65
N SER A 296 -18.64 2.46 -9.33
CA SER A 296 -19.11 1.13 -8.95
C SER A 296 -18.58 0.71 -7.58
N PHE A 297 -17.31 1.03 -7.28
CA PHE A 297 -16.74 0.87 -5.94
C PHE A 297 -17.50 1.67 -4.88
N ASN A 298 -17.76 2.95 -5.15
CA ASN A 298 -18.46 3.81 -4.21
C ASN A 298 -19.90 3.36 -3.94
N GLN A 299 -20.59 2.81 -4.96
CA GLN A 299 -21.92 2.26 -4.82
C GLN A 299 -21.95 1.02 -3.93
N THR A 300 -21.06 0.04 -4.17
CA THR A 300 -21.01 -1.18 -3.35
C THR A 300 -20.55 -0.88 -1.92
N LEU A 301 -19.61 0.06 -1.75
CA LEU A 301 -19.15 0.53 -0.44
C LEU A 301 -20.27 1.21 0.35
N ASP A 302 -21.02 2.14 -0.26
CA ASP A 302 -22.15 2.79 0.41
C ASP A 302 -23.24 1.78 0.79
N LEU A 303 -23.52 0.82 -0.08
CA LEU A 303 -24.51 -0.23 0.18
C LEU A 303 -24.12 -1.07 1.41
N ALA A 304 -22.90 -1.59 1.44
CA ALA A 304 -22.42 -2.40 2.57
C ALA A 304 -22.26 -1.58 3.87
N LYS A 305 -21.74 -0.35 3.76
CA LYS A 305 -21.56 0.56 4.89
C LYS A 305 -22.89 0.96 5.53
N ASN A 306 -23.94 1.18 4.74
CA ASN A 306 -25.23 1.66 5.24
C ASN A 306 -26.21 0.52 5.58
N ALA A 307 -25.97 -0.72 5.14
CA ALA A 307 -26.82 -1.86 5.48
C ALA A 307 -26.77 -2.20 6.97
N GLY A 308 -27.91 -2.11 7.68
CA GLY A 308 -27.99 -2.40 9.12
C GLY A 308 -27.72 -3.87 9.49
N SER A 309 -27.87 -4.79 8.54
CA SER A 309 -27.63 -6.24 8.71
C SER A 309 -26.16 -6.64 8.55
N ILE A 310 -25.28 -5.70 8.17
CA ILE A 310 -23.87 -5.96 7.86
C ILE A 310 -22.98 -5.27 8.88
N ASN A 311 -22.22 -6.03 9.67
CA ASN A 311 -21.22 -5.47 10.60
C ASN A 311 -19.77 -5.72 10.16
N HIS A 312 -19.59 -6.57 9.14
CA HIS A 312 -18.31 -6.93 8.55
C HIS A 312 -18.36 -6.69 7.05
N LEU A 313 -17.45 -5.87 6.54
CA LEU A 313 -17.24 -5.61 5.13
C LEU A 313 -16.04 -6.43 4.67
N GLN A 314 -16.17 -7.07 3.51
CA GLN A 314 -15.11 -7.68 2.76
C GLN A 314 -14.89 -6.84 1.50
N LEU A 315 -13.67 -6.38 1.30
CA LEU A 315 -13.24 -5.71 0.07
C LEU A 315 -12.75 -6.77 -0.91
N ASN A 316 -13.42 -6.88 -2.05
CA ASN A 316 -13.23 -7.88 -3.09
C ASN A 316 -12.69 -7.17 -4.34
N THR A 317 -11.38 -7.13 -4.54
CA THR A 317 -10.29 -7.76 -3.76
C THR A 317 -9.15 -6.75 -3.60
N TRP A 318 -8.14 -7.08 -2.79
CA TRP A 318 -6.89 -6.31 -2.79
C TRP A 318 -6.30 -6.31 -4.21
N ASN A 319 -6.04 -7.50 -4.76
CA ASN A 319 -5.13 -7.65 -5.89
C ASN A 319 -5.49 -8.78 -6.87
N ASP A 320 -6.76 -9.16 -7.01
CA ASP A 320 -7.14 -10.08 -8.09
C ASP A 320 -7.16 -9.38 -9.45
N TYR A 321 -5.96 -9.28 -10.03
CA TYR A 321 -5.70 -8.69 -11.32
C TYR A 321 -6.31 -9.47 -12.48
N GLY A 322 -6.46 -10.79 -12.34
CA GLY A 322 -7.04 -11.65 -13.36
C GLY A 322 -8.54 -11.37 -13.55
N GLU A 323 -9.25 -11.03 -12.48
CA GLU A 323 -10.68 -10.72 -12.53
C GLU A 323 -11.01 -9.23 -12.71
N GLY A 324 -10.02 -8.35 -12.57
CA GLY A 324 -10.28 -6.91 -12.65
C GLY A 324 -10.93 -6.34 -11.38
N THR A 325 -10.80 -7.01 -10.23
CA THR A 325 -11.51 -6.65 -8.99
C THR A 325 -10.62 -5.94 -7.98
N MET A 326 -9.35 -5.71 -8.32
CA MET A 326 -8.34 -5.09 -7.46
C MET A 326 -8.74 -3.69 -6.99
N ILE A 327 -8.45 -3.41 -5.72
CA ILE A 327 -8.43 -2.04 -5.15
C ILE A 327 -7.00 -1.54 -4.89
N GLU A 328 -6.00 -2.43 -4.99
CA GLU A 328 -4.59 -2.06 -4.95
C GLU A 328 -4.29 -1.02 -6.03
N PRO A 329 -3.48 0.01 -5.75
CA PRO A 329 -3.25 1.09 -6.70
C PRO A 329 -2.75 0.58 -8.06
N THR A 330 -3.36 1.11 -9.12
CA THR A 330 -3.01 0.81 -10.52
C THR A 330 -2.68 2.09 -11.28
N ARG A 331 -2.13 1.98 -12.49
CA ARG A 331 -1.97 3.13 -13.38
C ARG A 331 -3.31 3.73 -13.80
N GLU A 332 -4.36 2.92 -13.85
CA GLU A 332 -5.71 3.31 -14.30
C GLU A 332 -6.47 4.09 -13.23
N PHE A 333 -6.33 3.70 -11.96
CA PHE A 333 -7.13 4.24 -10.85
C PHE A 333 -6.31 5.03 -9.83
N GLY A 334 -4.97 4.99 -9.91
CA GLY A 334 -4.09 5.56 -8.90
C GLY A 334 -4.48 5.06 -7.51
N TYR A 335 -4.59 5.98 -6.55
CA TYR A 335 -5.06 5.68 -5.19
C TYR A 335 -6.59 5.83 -5.01
N GLY A 336 -7.36 6.01 -6.09
CA GLY A 336 -8.75 6.45 -6.03
C GLY A 336 -9.69 5.57 -5.18
N PHE A 337 -9.53 4.25 -5.21
CA PHE A 337 -10.32 3.36 -4.35
C PHE A 337 -9.94 3.49 -2.88
N LEU A 338 -8.66 3.62 -2.57
CA LEU A 338 -8.16 3.77 -1.21
C LEU A 338 -8.54 5.12 -0.60
N THR A 339 -8.47 6.21 -1.38
CA THR A 339 -8.92 7.54 -0.91
C THR A 339 -10.44 7.59 -0.73
N SER A 340 -11.21 6.88 -1.57
CA SER A 340 -12.65 6.69 -1.38
C SER A 340 -12.94 5.96 -0.06
N LEU A 341 -12.13 4.94 0.28
CA LEU A 341 -12.25 4.21 1.54
C LEU A 341 -11.90 5.10 2.74
N GLN A 342 -10.78 5.84 2.69
CA GLN A 342 -10.39 6.81 3.72
C GLN A 342 -11.51 7.80 4.03
N GLN A 343 -12.09 8.41 2.98
CA GLN A 343 -13.17 9.39 3.12
C GLN A 343 -14.43 8.77 3.72
N LYS A 344 -14.90 7.63 3.19
CA LYS A 344 -16.17 7.03 3.59
C LYS A 344 -16.12 6.33 4.94
N LEU A 345 -14.94 5.91 5.39
CA LEU A 345 -14.71 5.38 6.74
C LEU A 345 -14.36 6.47 7.76
N GLY A 346 -14.04 7.70 7.31
CA GLY A 346 -13.64 8.81 8.17
C GLY A 346 -12.28 8.58 8.83
N VAL A 347 -11.33 8.04 8.08
CA VAL A 347 -9.93 7.92 8.50
C VAL A 347 -9.26 9.30 8.40
N PRO A 348 -8.43 9.75 9.35
CA PRO A 348 -7.82 11.08 9.35
C PRO A 348 -6.57 11.18 8.45
N TYR A 349 -6.52 10.37 7.39
CA TYR A 349 -5.41 10.31 6.44
C TYR A 349 -5.89 10.55 5.02
N SER A 350 -4.95 10.84 4.14
CA SER A 350 -5.20 11.23 2.77
C SER A 350 -4.33 10.45 1.80
N GLN A 351 -4.38 10.82 0.52
CA GLN A 351 -3.46 10.33 -0.49
C GLN A 351 -1.98 10.59 -0.13
N SER A 352 -1.68 11.67 0.61
CA SER A 352 -0.30 12.01 0.99
C SER A 352 0.40 10.88 1.75
N GLU A 353 -0.32 10.20 2.64
CA GLU A 353 0.23 9.08 3.39
C GLU A 353 0.45 7.85 2.50
N LEU A 354 -0.43 7.60 1.53
CA LEU A 354 -0.30 6.51 0.57
C LEU A 354 0.92 6.73 -0.36
N GLU A 355 1.13 7.96 -0.79
CA GLU A 355 2.31 8.35 -1.57
C GLU A 355 3.60 8.24 -0.76
N LEU A 356 3.57 8.60 0.52
CA LEU A 356 4.72 8.43 1.42
C LEU A 356 5.10 6.95 1.59
N ILE A 357 4.11 6.07 1.70
CA ILE A 357 4.31 4.61 1.73
C ILE A 357 4.94 4.13 0.41
N ASN A 358 4.49 4.66 -0.74
CA ASN A 358 5.15 4.38 -2.01
C ASN A 358 6.58 4.90 -2.04
N THR A 359 6.88 6.09 -1.49
CA THR A 359 8.26 6.59 -1.38
C THR A 359 9.15 5.63 -0.58
N LEU A 360 8.66 5.09 0.54
CA LEU A 360 9.36 4.04 1.29
C LEU A 360 9.66 2.83 0.39
N TYR A 361 8.65 2.31 -0.30
CA TYR A 361 8.81 1.19 -1.22
C TYR A 361 9.85 1.46 -2.33
N GLN A 362 9.76 2.62 -3.00
CA GLN A 362 10.72 2.98 -4.04
C GLN A 362 12.14 3.08 -3.49
N GLN A 363 12.33 3.68 -2.31
CA GLN A 363 13.64 3.74 -1.66
C GLN A 363 14.14 2.35 -1.22
N ARG A 364 13.27 1.43 -0.78
CA ARG A 364 13.65 0.04 -0.50
C ARG A 364 14.30 -0.59 -1.72
N LYS A 365 13.66 -0.45 -2.89
CA LYS A 365 14.15 -1.00 -4.15
C LYS A 365 15.41 -0.30 -4.65
N GLN A 366 15.46 1.04 -4.58
CA GLN A 366 16.62 1.83 -5.00
C GLN A 366 17.88 1.49 -4.18
N TYR A 367 17.74 1.32 -2.87
CA TYR A 367 18.84 1.15 -1.94
C TYR A 367 18.95 -0.30 -1.41
N ALA A 368 18.53 -1.30 -2.19
CA ALA A 368 18.50 -2.71 -1.77
C ALA A 368 19.87 -3.25 -1.31
N GLY A 369 20.97 -2.74 -1.87
CA GLY A 369 22.34 -3.10 -1.50
C GLY A 369 22.98 -2.27 -0.38
N ASP A 370 22.30 -1.23 0.13
CA ASP A 370 22.84 -0.34 1.16
C ASP A 370 22.25 -0.65 2.53
N GLY A 371 22.99 -1.41 3.34
CA GLY A 371 22.54 -1.82 4.67
C GLY A 371 22.25 -0.65 5.62
N ASN A 372 22.96 0.47 5.51
CA ASN A 372 22.73 1.64 6.36
C ASN A 372 21.42 2.32 5.97
N LYS A 373 21.19 2.49 4.67
CA LYS A 373 19.94 3.05 4.17
C LYS A 373 18.76 2.13 4.47
N GLN A 374 18.91 0.81 4.34
CA GLN A 374 17.88 -0.15 4.74
C GLN A 374 17.53 -0.06 6.23
N ALA A 375 18.52 0.18 7.10
CA ALA A 375 18.27 0.40 8.52
C ALA A 375 17.47 1.69 8.78
N GLN A 376 17.76 2.79 8.05
CA GLN A 376 16.95 4.00 8.11
C GLN A 376 15.51 3.76 7.60
N LEU A 377 15.34 3.02 6.51
CA LEU A 377 14.02 2.68 5.98
C LEU A 377 13.22 1.80 6.95
N ASN A 378 13.88 0.92 7.72
CA ASN A 378 13.23 0.19 8.82
C ASN A 378 12.69 1.13 9.91
N GLN A 379 13.38 2.24 10.20
CA GLN A 379 12.89 3.24 11.14
C GLN A 379 11.67 3.98 10.58
N ALA A 380 11.69 4.33 9.29
CA ALA A 380 10.54 4.93 8.61
C ALA A 380 9.32 3.99 8.61
N ALA A 381 9.52 2.71 8.28
CA ALA A 381 8.48 1.69 8.35
C ALA A 381 7.90 1.56 9.77
N SER A 382 8.77 1.52 10.79
CA SER A 382 8.36 1.47 12.20
C SER A 382 7.57 2.70 12.62
N ALA A 383 7.93 3.89 12.12
CA ALA A 383 7.16 5.11 12.36
C ALA A 383 5.75 5.02 11.72
N LEU A 384 5.66 4.54 10.48
CA LEU A 384 4.36 4.31 9.81
C LEU A 384 3.51 3.23 10.51
N PHE A 385 4.12 2.16 11.01
CA PHE A 385 3.41 1.13 11.79
C PHE A 385 2.77 1.73 13.06
N ASN A 386 3.44 2.72 13.66
CA ASN A 386 2.99 3.44 14.85
C ASN A 386 2.19 4.71 14.55
N LEU A 387 1.79 4.92 13.28
CA LEU A 387 1.06 6.11 12.83
C LEU A 387 1.79 7.45 12.99
N ASP A 388 3.11 7.41 13.20
CA ASP A 388 3.98 8.58 13.19
C ASP A 388 4.37 8.96 11.74
N VAL A 389 3.40 9.51 11.03
CA VAL A 389 3.55 9.98 9.64
C VAL A 389 4.65 11.04 9.54
N ASN A 390 4.75 11.94 10.52
CA ASN A 390 5.75 13.01 10.49
C ASN A 390 7.16 12.45 10.66
N GLY A 391 7.38 11.54 11.61
CA GLY A 391 8.65 10.84 11.77
C GLY A 391 9.06 10.09 10.50
N ALA A 392 8.14 9.34 9.90
CA ALA A 392 8.38 8.64 8.64
C ALA A 392 8.76 9.61 7.50
N ARG A 393 8.00 10.70 7.34
CA ARG A 393 8.25 11.74 6.31
C ARG A 393 9.62 12.36 6.47
N ASN A 394 10.02 12.66 7.70
CA ASN A 394 11.34 13.22 8.00
C ASN A 394 12.45 12.25 7.59
N ILE A 395 12.34 10.97 7.92
CA ILE A 395 13.33 9.94 7.57
C ILE A 395 13.42 9.76 6.05
N LEU A 396 12.28 9.70 5.36
CA LEU A 396 12.23 9.42 3.92
C LEU A 396 12.72 10.59 3.07
N ASN A 397 12.48 11.84 3.49
CA ASN A 397 12.89 13.04 2.75
C ASN A 397 14.34 13.49 3.05
N GLY A 398 15.20 12.57 3.50
CA GLY A 398 16.62 12.85 3.73
C GLY A 398 16.94 13.42 5.12
N GLY A 399 15.98 13.44 6.04
CA GLY A 399 16.21 13.65 7.47
C GLY A 399 16.74 12.38 8.12
N GLY A 400 18.03 12.09 7.92
CA GLY A 400 18.68 11.03 8.69
C GLY A 400 18.60 11.32 10.20
N GLY A 401 17.99 10.41 10.96
CA GLY A 401 18.26 10.18 12.39
C GLY A 401 18.12 11.34 13.38
N GLY A 402 17.59 12.49 12.99
CA GLY A 402 17.29 13.62 13.86
C GLY A 402 15.80 13.91 13.81
N SER A 403 15.23 14.38 14.92
CA SER A 403 13.86 14.92 15.03
C SER A 403 13.65 16.13 14.10
N GLY A 404 13.64 15.88 12.78
CA GLY A 404 13.84 16.84 11.71
C GLY A 404 12.53 17.42 11.22
N VAL A 405 12.13 18.49 11.86
CA VAL A 405 11.11 19.47 11.48
C VAL A 405 10.81 19.56 9.96
N SER A 406 9.52 19.43 9.60
CA SER A 406 9.00 19.38 8.23
C SER A 406 8.83 20.76 7.57
N VAL A 407 9.16 20.82 6.27
CA VAL A 407 8.70 21.86 5.33
C VAL A 407 7.35 21.43 4.76
N THR A 408 6.30 22.24 4.89
CA THR A 408 4.98 21.93 4.31
C THR A 408 5.01 22.19 2.81
N ASN A 409 4.55 21.21 2.01
CA ASN A 409 4.39 21.35 0.55
C ASN A 409 5.68 21.86 -0.14
N GLY A 410 6.83 21.28 0.23
CA GLY A 410 8.13 21.68 -0.32
C GLY A 410 8.27 21.41 -1.82
N GLY A 411 7.53 20.45 -2.36
CA GLY A 411 7.47 20.12 -3.79
C GLY A 411 6.32 20.78 -4.56
N PHE A 412 5.57 21.70 -3.95
CA PHE A 412 4.53 22.52 -4.60
C PHE A 412 3.38 21.77 -5.32
N GLU A 413 3.18 20.48 -5.04
CA GLU A 413 2.10 19.66 -5.61
C GLU A 413 0.70 20.07 -5.12
N SER A 414 0.61 20.80 -4.01
CA SER A 414 -0.63 21.37 -3.48
C SER A 414 -0.71 22.88 -3.70
N GLY A 415 -0.20 23.35 -4.83
CA GLY A 415 -0.11 24.78 -5.15
C GLY A 415 0.77 25.52 -4.14
N LEU A 416 0.35 26.72 -3.72
CA LEU A 416 1.03 27.50 -2.67
C LEU A 416 0.55 27.17 -1.25
N SER A 417 -0.15 26.05 -1.04
CA SER A 417 -0.60 25.67 0.31
C SER A 417 0.57 25.58 1.28
N GLY A 418 0.46 26.23 2.45
CA GLY A 418 1.54 26.32 3.43
C GLY A 418 2.65 27.34 3.11
N TRP A 419 2.55 28.07 1.99
CA TRP A 419 3.48 29.11 1.59
C TRP A 419 2.78 30.47 1.57
N THR A 420 3.50 31.51 1.99
CA THR A 420 3.05 32.90 1.96
C THR A 420 3.82 33.66 0.90
N THR A 421 3.11 34.46 0.11
CA THR A 421 3.73 35.38 -0.86
C THR A 421 3.57 36.81 -0.37
N TRP A 422 4.68 37.49 -0.13
CA TRP A 422 4.72 38.92 0.12
C TRP A 422 5.27 39.67 -1.10
N THR A 423 4.72 40.84 -1.38
CA THR A 423 5.18 41.74 -2.44
C THR A 423 5.07 43.19 -1.97
N PRO A 424 6.09 44.03 -2.20
CA PRO A 424 6.01 45.45 -1.84
C PRO A 424 5.14 46.26 -2.81
N ASN A 425 4.94 45.79 -4.05
CA ASN A 425 4.32 46.56 -5.13
C ASN A 425 3.05 45.87 -5.70
N GLY A 426 2.45 44.95 -4.94
CA GLY A 426 1.22 44.26 -5.37
C GLY A 426 1.42 43.26 -6.51
N THR A 427 2.64 42.79 -6.78
CA THR A 427 2.96 41.87 -7.88
C THR A 427 2.88 40.39 -7.46
N ALA A 428 1.92 40.03 -6.61
CA ALA A 428 1.80 38.67 -6.06
C ALA A 428 1.52 37.62 -7.14
N GLY A 429 0.86 38.01 -8.24
CA GLY A 429 0.62 37.13 -9.39
C GLY A 429 1.89 36.70 -10.13
N ALA A 430 3.06 37.24 -9.79
CA ALA A 430 4.34 36.76 -10.29
C ALA A 430 4.83 35.48 -9.59
N ALA A 431 4.20 35.06 -8.49
CA ALA A 431 4.48 33.81 -7.79
C ALA A 431 3.27 32.87 -7.91
N PHE A 432 3.48 31.73 -8.58
CA PHE A 432 2.43 30.73 -8.81
C PHE A 432 3.07 29.35 -8.97
N THR A 433 2.26 28.31 -8.92
CA THR A 433 2.69 26.95 -9.22
C THR A 433 2.22 26.54 -10.60
N GLU A 434 3.04 25.80 -11.33
CA GLU A 434 2.70 25.30 -12.65
C GLU A 434 3.45 23.99 -12.96
N THR A 435 3.08 23.37 -14.08
CA THR A 435 3.73 22.15 -14.60
C THR A 435 4.62 22.43 -15.82
N TYR A 436 4.84 23.70 -16.16
CA TYR A 436 5.53 24.09 -17.39
C TYR A 436 7.03 23.73 -17.32
N ASN A 437 7.48 22.88 -18.25
CA ASN A 437 8.80 22.26 -18.24
C ASN A 437 9.09 21.30 -17.05
N GLY A 438 8.04 20.87 -16.33
CA GLY A 438 8.07 19.84 -15.30
C GLY A 438 8.77 20.24 -13.99
N GLY A 439 8.35 19.63 -12.89
CA GLY A 439 9.07 19.68 -11.61
C GLY A 439 10.38 18.88 -11.65
N HIS A 440 11.15 18.94 -10.58
CA HIS A 440 12.41 18.21 -10.46
C HIS A 440 12.18 16.70 -10.26
N ALA A 441 11.31 16.35 -9.30
CA ALA A 441 10.95 14.96 -9.00
C ALA A 441 9.45 14.67 -9.18
N SER A 442 8.68 15.69 -9.59
CA SER A 442 7.22 15.67 -9.64
C SER A 442 6.68 16.56 -10.77
N ALA A 443 5.36 16.80 -10.79
CA ALA A 443 4.70 17.50 -11.90
C ALA A 443 4.76 19.02 -11.75
N ASN A 444 4.53 19.52 -10.53
CA ASN A 444 4.45 20.95 -10.24
C ASN A 444 5.79 21.48 -9.72
N HIS A 445 5.95 22.80 -9.81
CA HIS A 445 6.99 23.55 -9.12
C HIS A 445 6.49 24.98 -8.82
N LEU A 446 7.16 25.68 -7.90
CA LEU A 446 6.99 27.13 -7.76
C LEU A 446 7.66 27.85 -8.93
N THR A 447 6.99 28.84 -9.48
CA THR A 447 7.53 29.76 -10.49
C THR A 447 7.48 31.20 -9.98
N HIS A 448 8.60 31.90 -10.09
CA HIS A 448 8.66 33.36 -10.04
C HIS A 448 8.87 33.91 -11.45
N TRP A 449 7.81 34.45 -12.06
CA TRP A 449 7.81 34.97 -13.43
C TRP A 449 6.73 36.04 -13.64
N SER A 450 7.05 37.07 -14.42
CA SER A 450 6.07 38.01 -14.96
C SER A 450 6.62 38.69 -16.21
N GLY A 451 5.73 39.04 -17.16
CA GLY A 451 6.08 39.89 -18.30
C GLY A 451 6.35 41.36 -17.94
N ALA A 452 6.11 41.77 -16.70
CA ALA A 452 6.36 43.11 -16.17
C ALA A 452 7.35 43.06 -14.98
N PRO A 453 7.95 44.19 -14.55
CA PRO A 453 8.75 44.25 -13.33
C PRO A 453 7.97 43.71 -12.13
N PHE A 454 8.63 42.93 -11.27
CA PHE A 454 8.01 42.34 -10.09
C PHE A 454 9.00 42.19 -8.94
N GLU A 455 8.45 42.15 -7.73
CA GLU A 455 9.17 41.68 -6.56
C GLU A 455 8.27 40.76 -5.73
N THR A 456 8.79 39.58 -5.40
CA THR A 456 8.10 38.58 -4.60
C THR A 456 9.03 37.93 -3.59
N TRP A 457 8.51 37.72 -2.39
CA TRP A 457 9.06 36.91 -1.31
C TRP A 457 8.07 35.78 -1.04
N THR A 458 8.36 34.57 -1.53
CA THR A 458 7.55 33.38 -1.27
C THR A 458 8.24 32.52 -0.23
N TYR A 459 7.61 32.35 0.92
CA TYR A 459 8.25 31.84 2.12
C TYR A 459 7.34 31.00 3.00
N GLN A 460 7.96 30.24 3.90
CA GLN A 460 7.31 29.53 4.98
C GLN A 460 7.94 29.94 6.31
N THR A 461 7.13 29.93 7.36
CA THR A 461 7.61 30.04 8.73
C THR A 461 7.45 28.70 9.43
N VAL A 462 8.44 28.33 10.21
CA VAL A 462 8.42 27.11 11.02
C VAL A 462 8.83 27.45 12.44
N SER A 463 8.08 26.93 13.40
CA SER A 463 8.29 27.14 14.83
C SER A 463 8.43 25.79 15.55
N GLY A 464 8.87 25.79 16.81
CA GLY A 464 9.12 24.57 17.57
C GLY A 464 10.40 23.83 17.17
N LEU A 465 11.32 24.49 16.46
CA LEU A 465 12.62 23.92 16.11
C LEU A 465 13.45 23.68 17.38
N ALA A 466 14.09 22.52 17.48
CA ALA A 466 15.13 22.31 18.47
C ALA A 466 16.29 23.29 18.24
N SER A 467 16.97 23.71 19.30
CA SER A 467 18.19 24.50 19.12
C SER A 467 19.23 23.71 18.31
N GLY A 468 19.96 24.40 17.43
CA GLY A 468 20.96 23.78 16.56
C GLY A 468 21.28 24.60 15.33
N SER A 469 22.18 24.08 14.49
CA SER A 469 22.49 24.71 13.20
C SER A 469 21.63 24.10 12.10
N TYR A 470 21.18 24.92 11.16
CA TYR A 470 20.25 24.55 10.10
C TYR A 470 20.70 25.08 8.75
N LYS A 471 20.30 24.40 7.67
CA LYS A 471 20.36 24.88 6.29
C LYS A 471 19.02 24.68 5.61
N VAL A 472 18.73 25.51 4.62
CA VAL A 472 17.61 25.30 3.70
C VAL A 472 18.17 24.90 2.35
N ARG A 473 17.57 23.89 1.73
CA ARG A 473 17.92 23.40 0.40
C ARG A 473 16.73 23.48 -0.53
N ALA A 474 16.98 23.68 -1.80
CA ALA A 474 15.98 23.54 -2.84
C ALA A 474 16.60 23.24 -4.19
N TRP A 475 15.84 22.59 -5.06
CA TRP A 475 16.19 22.45 -6.46
C TRP A 475 15.72 23.70 -7.21
N VAL A 476 16.62 24.28 -8.01
CA VAL A 476 16.37 25.53 -8.72
C VAL A 476 16.76 25.40 -10.18
N ARG A 477 15.89 25.87 -11.06
CA ARG A 477 16.18 26.12 -12.47
C ARG A 477 15.93 27.59 -12.75
N LYS A 478 16.83 28.28 -13.47
CA LYS A 478 16.75 29.74 -13.60
C LYS A 478 17.33 30.24 -14.91
N GLY A 479 16.55 31.06 -15.61
CA GLY A 479 16.95 31.82 -16.79
C GLY A 479 16.86 33.34 -16.57
N GLY A 480 17.70 34.09 -17.28
CA GLY A 480 17.67 35.56 -17.27
C GLY A 480 18.34 36.21 -16.06
N THR A 481 18.23 37.54 -16.01
CA THR A 481 18.92 38.41 -15.04
C THR A 481 17.93 39.10 -14.13
N PHE A 482 18.25 39.15 -12.85
CA PHE A 482 17.40 39.74 -11.81
C PHE A 482 18.22 40.74 -11.00
N ALA A 483 17.58 41.81 -10.52
CA ALA A 483 18.19 42.72 -9.56
C ALA A 483 18.38 42.02 -8.21
N LEU A 484 17.48 41.10 -7.88
CA LEU A 484 17.58 40.21 -6.72
C LEU A 484 17.09 38.82 -7.09
N SER A 485 17.84 37.78 -6.76
CA SER A 485 17.37 36.38 -6.81
C SER A 485 18.15 35.57 -5.80
N ARG A 486 17.52 35.15 -4.71
CA ARG A 486 18.19 34.43 -3.62
C ARG A 486 17.27 33.43 -2.92
N LEU A 487 17.85 32.31 -2.50
CA LEU A 487 17.32 31.45 -1.45
C LEU A 487 17.83 32.00 -0.12
N GLN A 488 16.93 32.29 0.82
CA GLN A 488 17.30 32.93 2.08
C GLN A 488 16.58 32.33 3.28
N VAL A 489 17.19 32.48 4.46
CA VAL A 489 16.67 32.03 5.75
C VAL A 489 17.01 33.01 6.87
N LYS A 490 16.09 33.23 7.80
CA LYS A 490 16.26 34.08 8.99
C LYS A 490 15.56 33.50 10.22
N THR A 491 16.02 33.89 11.41
CA THR A 491 15.54 33.36 12.70
C THR A 491 14.50 34.24 13.39
N CYS A 492 14.01 35.27 12.71
CA CYS A 492 13.00 36.20 13.22
C CYS A 492 12.41 37.04 12.07
N GLY A 493 11.26 37.70 12.29
CA GLY A 493 10.57 38.44 11.23
C GLY A 493 11.36 39.64 10.66
N SER A 494 12.21 40.29 11.45
CA SER A 494 12.88 41.56 11.12
C SER A 494 14.41 41.50 11.03
N CYS A 495 15.04 40.34 11.27
CA CYS A 495 16.50 40.20 11.19
C CYS A 495 16.97 40.04 9.75
N SER A 496 18.23 40.39 9.53
CA SER A 496 18.93 40.12 8.28
C SER A 496 19.00 38.61 8.02
N PRO A 497 18.67 38.15 6.81
CA PRO A 497 18.79 36.74 6.47
C PRO A 497 20.23 36.35 6.16
N VAL A 498 20.54 35.05 6.31
CA VAL A 498 21.64 34.43 5.55
C VAL A 498 21.06 33.92 4.23
N PHE A 499 21.83 34.01 3.15
CA PHE A 499 21.31 33.71 1.82
C PHE A 499 22.36 33.19 0.87
N THR A 500 21.89 32.53 -0.18
CA THR A 500 22.65 32.17 -1.37
C THR A 500 22.03 32.87 -2.57
N ALA A 501 22.81 33.71 -3.25
CA ALA A 501 22.39 34.31 -4.50
C ALA A 501 22.29 33.22 -5.58
N LEU A 502 21.18 33.23 -6.33
CA LEU A 502 20.93 32.25 -7.39
C LEU A 502 21.71 32.62 -8.66
N GLY A 503 22.46 31.66 -9.19
CA GLY A 503 23.14 31.76 -10.48
C GLY A 503 22.20 31.65 -11.67
N THR A 504 22.69 31.13 -12.79
CA THR A 504 21.88 30.76 -13.96
C THR A 504 22.01 29.26 -14.16
N TYR A 505 20.89 28.56 -14.20
CA TYR A 505 20.84 27.10 -14.19
C TYR A 505 19.95 26.61 -15.33
N GLY A 506 20.56 26.03 -16.36
CA GLY A 506 19.83 25.46 -17.50
C GLY A 506 19.02 24.22 -17.12
N ASP A 507 19.58 23.41 -16.21
CA ASP A 507 18.98 22.22 -15.61
C ASP A 507 18.69 22.46 -14.12
N TRP A 508 17.89 21.58 -13.50
CA TRP A 508 17.63 21.59 -12.06
C TRP A 508 18.93 21.45 -11.27
N THR A 509 19.23 22.43 -10.42
CA THR A 509 20.45 22.49 -9.62
C THR A 509 20.10 22.62 -8.15
N LEU A 510 20.66 21.77 -7.30
CA LEU A 510 20.50 21.85 -5.85
C LEU A 510 21.26 23.07 -5.31
N VAL A 511 20.56 23.95 -4.61
CA VAL A 511 21.10 25.15 -3.95
C VAL A 511 20.84 25.04 -2.45
N GLU A 512 21.81 25.46 -1.64
CA GLU A 512 21.67 25.50 -0.18
C GLU A 512 21.99 26.91 0.36
N THR A 513 21.38 27.29 1.48
CA THR A 513 21.81 28.46 2.26
C THR A 513 23.10 28.18 3.03
N PRO A 514 23.83 29.23 3.46
CA PRO A 514 24.76 29.10 4.58
C PRO A 514 24.05 28.54 5.82
N ALA A 515 24.82 27.91 6.71
CA ALA A 515 24.31 27.42 7.98
C ALA A 515 23.84 28.59 8.86
N ILE A 516 22.70 28.44 9.53
CA ILE A 516 22.13 29.41 10.46
C ILE A 516 21.90 28.76 11.83
N SER A 517 22.24 29.47 12.90
CA SER A 517 22.03 28.98 14.27
C SER A 517 20.62 29.34 14.75
N VAL A 518 19.84 28.33 15.10
CA VAL A 518 18.50 28.48 15.69
C VAL A 518 18.60 28.27 17.19
N THR A 519 18.19 29.27 17.97
CA THR A 519 18.13 29.21 19.44
C THR A 519 16.72 29.40 19.96
N GLY A 520 15.91 30.25 19.32
CA GLY A 520 14.51 30.54 19.67
C GLY A 520 13.47 29.63 19.02
N GLY A 521 13.90 28.55 18.36
CA GLY A 521 13.02 27.56 17.76
C GLY A 521 12.21 28.02 16.55
N PHE A 522 12.62 29.08 15.87
CA PHE A 522 11.91 29.67 14.72
C PHE A 522 12.83 29.84 13.51
N LEU A 523 12.30 29.59 12.32
CA LEU A 523 12.88 29.97 11.04
C LEU A 523 11.80 30.51 10.08
N GLU A 524 12.18 31.51 9.30
CA GLU A 524 11.48 31.93 8.08
C GLU A 524 12.43 31.72 6.90
N PHE A 525 11.98 31.01 5.86
CA PHE A 525 12.81 30.70 4.70
C PHE A 525 12.02 30.62 3.40
N GLY A 526 12.70 30.78 2.27
CA GLY A 526 12.09 30.78 0.94
C GLY A 526 12.89 31.55 -0.09
N PHE A 527 12.21 32.06 -1.13
CA PHE A 527 12.82 32.70 -2.28
C PHE A 527 12.43 34.17 -2.43
N HIS A 528 13.42 35.06 -2.54
CA HIS A 528 13.22 36.49 -2.76
C HIS A 528 13.74 36.86 -4.14
N THR A 529 12.85 37.33 -4.99
CA THR A 529 13.14 37.67 -6.38
C THR A 529 12.65 39.06 -6.71
N GLN A 530 13.49 39.85 -7.38
CA GLN A 530 13.16 41.15 -7.94
C GLN A 530 13.67 41.25 -9.38
N ALA A 531 12.75 41.49 -10.32
CA ALA A 531 13.05 41.89 -11.68
C ALA A 531 12.64 43.36 -11.85
N THR A 532 13.60 44.23 -12.20
CA THR A 532 13.34 45.66 -12.45
C THR A 532 12.91 45.93 -13.90
N THR A 533 13.04 44.94 -14.79
CA THR A 533 12.59 44.99 -16.18
C THR A 533 11.76 43.75 -16.49
N GLY A 534 10.67 43.92 -17.24
CA GLY A 534 9.87 42.81 -17.75
C GLY A 534 10.61 42.10 -18.88
N SER A 535 10.70 40.77 -18.81
CA SER A 535 11.33 39.94 -19.85
C SER A 535 10.77 38.53 -19.80
N THR A 536 10.37 38.01 -20.95
CA THR A 536 9.88 36.63 -21.06
C THR A 536 10.97 35.59 -20.78
N ALA A 537 12.25 35.97 -20.85
CA ALA A 537 13.39 35.11 -20.55
C ALA A 537 13.74 35.04 -19.04
N ASN A 538 13.14 35.90 -18.20
CA ASN A 538 13.41 35.95 -16.77
C ASN A 538 12.47 35.02 -16.00
N PHE A 539 12.91 33.80 -15.72
CA PHE A 539 12.15 32.84 -14.92
C PHE A 539 13.02 32.21 -13.84
N ILE A 540 12.39 31.85 -12.73
CA ILE A 540 12.97 30.98 -11.71
C ILE A 540 11.93 29.90 -11.42
N HIS A 541 12.31 28.63 -11.54
CA HIS A 541 11.54 27.49 -11.08
C HIS A 541 12.23 26.93 -9.85
N MET A 542 11.45 26.59 -8.83
CA MET A 542 11.93 26.12 -7.54
C MET A 542 11.09 24.94 -7.07
N ASP A 543 11.76 23.92 -6.59
CA ASP A 543 11.11 22.67 -6.22
C ASP A 543 11.85 21.97 -5.07
N ASP A 544 11.19 20.99 -4.45
CA ASP A 544 11.74 20.10 -3.44
C ASP A 544 12.48 20.84 -2.30
N VAL A 545 11.81 21.84 -1.72
CA VAL A 545 12.38 22.62 -0.61
C VAL A 545 12.44 21.78 0.66
N SER A 546 13.62 21.75 1.29
CA SER A 546 13.85 21.02 2.54
C SER A 546 14.64 21.84 3.55
N LEU A 547 14.36 21.58 4.83
CA LEU A 547 15.07 22.13 5.97
C LEU A 547 15.92 21.03 6.60
N VAL A 548 17.22 21.27 6.72
CA VAL A 548 18.20 20.29 7.22
C VAL A 548 18.78 20.80 8.53
N LYS A 549 18.66 20.01 9.60
CA LYS A 549 19.44 20.23 10.82
C LYS A 549 20.83 19.62 10.62
N LEU A 550 21.88 20.38 10.95
CA LEU A 550 23.28 19.95 10.82
C LEU A 550 23.78 19.21 12.07
#